data_AF-A0A956AF34-F1
#
_entry.id   AF-A0A956AF34-F1
#
_cell.length_a   1.000
_cell.length_b   1.000
_cell.length_c   1.000
_cell.angle_alpha   90.00
_cell.angle_beta   90.00
_cell.angle_gamma   90.00
#
_symmetry.space_group_name_H-M   'P 1'
#
loop_
_entity.id
_entity.type
_entity.pdbx_description
1 polymer ?
#
loop_
_entity_poly.entity_id
_entity_poly.type
_entity_poly.pdbx_seq_one_letter_code
_entity_poly.pdbx_strand_id
1 'polypeptide(L)'
;MTAMLKSTAALIALLGAFYLSVSYQFGDPGWRLEFHAREAAARPEAADAYELRSLAILNRAVIHIKESYVDPSRINERKMIGAAMDEVQRQVAELLVEIERDSEEVPTRVTVRLDKAEQTFDLRDVGSLWQMLFKFKDIFRFIQENLASRERLQEIEYAAINGMLSTLDPHSVLLRPDDYREMKLSTRGKFGGLGIVISIKDG
;
A
#
# COMPACT_ATOMS: atom_id res chain seq x y z
N MET A 1 -43.24 -43.29 -18.86
CA MET A 1 -42.96 -41.84 -19.01
C MET A 1 -43.74 -40.97 -18.00
N THR A 2 -44.11 -41.49 -16.83
CA THR A 2 -44.94 -40.81 -15.82
C THR A 2 -44.24 -40.59 -14.46
N ALA A 3 -42.98 -41.03 -14.33
CA ALA A 3 -42.20 -40.89 -13.10
C ALA A 3 -41.38 -39.58 -13.02
N MET A 4 -40.96 -39.00 -14.15
CA MET A 4 -40.18 -37.75 -14.15
C MET A 4 -41.01 -36.49 -13.87
N LEU A 5 -42.31 -36.50 -14.15
CA LEU A 5 -43.16 -35.30 -13.98
C LEU A 5 -43.60 -35.06 -12.52
N LYS A 6 -43.54 -36.09 -11.66
CA LYS A 6 -43.88 -35.96 -10.23
C LYS A 6 -42.75 -35.34 -9.40
N SER A 7 -41.49 -35.51 -9.83
CA SER A 7 -40.32 -34.99 -9.12
C SER A 7 -40.13 -33.48 -9.35
N THR A 8 -40.41 -32.98 -10.57
CA THR A 8 -40.34 -31.54 -10.87
C THR A 8 -41.45 -30.75 -10.20
N ALA A 9 -42.65 -31.32 -10.05
CA ALA A 9 -43.74 -30.71 -9.29
C ALA A 9 -43.42 -30.59 -7.79
N ALA A 10 -42.76 -31.58 -7.21
CA ALA A 10 -42.33 -31.54 -5.81
C ALA A 10 -41.24 -30.48 -5.54
N LEU A 11 -40.34 -30.24 -6.50
CA LEU A 11 -39.27 -29.23 -6.37
C LEU A 11 -39.82 -27.79 -6.47
N ILE A 12 -40.82 -27.56 -7.32
CA ILE A 12 -41.48 -26.24 -7.44
C ILE A 12 -42.30 -25.93 -6.18
N ALA A 13 -42.96 -26.92 -5.59
CA ALA A 13 -43.70 -26.76 -4.33
C ALA A 13 -42.77 -26.40 -3.15
N LEU A 14 -41.55 -26.95 -3.11
CA LEU A 14 -40.55 -26.64 -2.07
C LEU A 14 -39.98 -25.22 -2.19
N LEU A 15 -39.72 -24.75 -3.41
CA LEU A 15 -39.26 -23.37 -3.65
C LEU A 15 -40.36 -22.34 -3.36
N GLY A 16 -41.61 -22.67 -3.69
CA GLY A 16 -42.77 -21.83 -3.35
C GLY A 16 -42.97 -21.70 -1.84
N ALA A 17 -42.82 -22.79 -1.09
CA ALA A 17 -42.91 -22.78 0.37
C ALA A 17 -41.74 -22.04 1.05
N PHE A 18 -40.52 -22.09 0.48
CA PHE A 18 -39.39 -21.31 0.97
C PHE A 18 -39.58 -19.80 0.73
N TYR A 19 -40.07 -19.41 -0.46
CA TYR A 19 -40.35 -18.00 -0.75
C TYR A 19 -41.53 -17.45 0.07
N LEU A 20 -42.58 -18.25 0.28
CA LEU A 20 -43.68 -17.86 1.17
C LEU A 20 -43.23 -17.79 2.64
N SER A 21 -42.35 -18.69 3.10
CA SER A 21 -41.78 -18.66 4.45
C SER A 21 -40.93 -17.39 4.70
N VAL A 22 -40.05 -17.07 3.75
CA VAL A 22 -39.22 -15.86 3.81
C VAL A 22 -40.07 -14.58 3.74
N SER A 23 -41.17 -14.58 2.99
CA SER A 23 -42.04 -13.40 2.92
C SER A 23 -43.01 -13.27 4.11
N TYR A 24 -43.51 -14.38 4.67
CA TYR A 24 -44.38 -14.35 5.85
C TYR A 24 -43.63 -14.08 7.16
N GLN A 25 -42.34 -14.42 7.26
CA GLN A 25 -41.52 -14.05 8.43
C GLN A 25 -41.02 -12.60 8.40
N PHE A 26 -41.22 -11.87 7.30
CA PHE A 26 -40.80 -10.47 7.14
C PHE A 26 -41.97 -9.57 6.72
N GLY A 27 -43.09 -9.65 7.46
CA GLY A 27 -44.01 -8.52 7.58
C GLY A 27 -43.36 -7.43 8.45
N ASP A 28 -43.13 -6.26 7.86
CA ASP A 28 -42.36 -5.10 8.37
C ASP A 28 -42.11 -5.03 9.88
N PRO A 29 -40.83 -5.04 10.29
CA PRO A 29 -40.41 -4.39 11.51
C PRO A 29 -39.39 -3.29 11.17
N GLY A 30 -39.84 -2.05 11.00
CA GLY A 30 -39.15 -0.83 11.44
C GLY A 30 -37.61 -0.70 11.36
N TRP A 31 -36.93 -1.24 10.34
CA TRP A 31 -35.49 -0.97 10.14
C TRP A 31 -35.31 0.37 9.45
N ARG A 32 -35.30 1.45 10.23
CA ARG A 32 -34.66 2.69 9.79
C ARG A 32 -33.17 2.38 9.68
N LEU A 33 -32.64 2.33 8.46
CA LEU A 33 -31.20 2.32 8.23
C LEU A 33 -30.66 3.69 8.68
N GLU A 34 -30.45 3.85 9.99
CA GLU A 34 -29.62 4.92 10.50
C GLU A 34 -28.19 4.57 10.15
N PHE A 35 -27.66 5.28 9.15
CA PHE A 35 -26.23 5.41 8.97
C PHE A 35 -25.69 6.19 10.17
N HIS A 36 -25.53 5.52 11.30
CA HIS A 36 -24.44 5.88 12.19
C HIS A 36 -23.18 5.59 11.40
N ALA A 37 -22.60 6.64 10.82
CA ALA A 37 -21.18 6.67 10.62
C ALA A 37 -20.57 6.42 12.00
N ARG A 38 -20.39 5.13 12.35
CA ARG A 38 -19.33 4.76 13.26
C ARG A 38 -18.11 5.29 12.56
N GLU A 39 -17.68 6.44 13.02
CA GLU A 39 -16.31 6.88 12.92
C GLU A 39 -15.50 5.61 13.14
N ALA A 40 -14.94 5.10 12.04
CA ALA A 40 -14.09 3.95 12.06
C ALA A 40 -12.85 4.44 12.79
N ALA A 41 -12.93 4.47 14.13
CA ALA A 41 -11.77 4.45 14.98
C ALA A 41 -10.94 3.32 14.39
N ALA A 42 -9.81 3.71 13.81
CA ALA A 42 -8.89 2.81 13.15
C ALA A 42 -8.69 1.65 14.12
N ARG A 43 -9.29 0.49 13.79
CA ARG A 43 -8.79 -0.74 14.36
C ARG A 43 -7.33 -0.75 13.93
N PRO A 44 -6.36 -0.91 14.85
CA PRO A 44 -5.03 -1.24 14.40
C PRO A 44 -5.25 -2.45 13.50
N GLU A 45 -4.94 -2.29 12.22
CA GLU A 45 -5.02 -3.35 11.24
C GLU A 45 -4.28 -4.51 11.91
N ALA A 46 -5.02 -5.58 12.23
CA ALA A 46 -4.47 -6.68 13.00
C ALA A 46 -3.18 -7.07 12.30
N ALA A 47 -2.07 -7.03 13.04
CA ALA A 47 -0.72 -7.27 12.58
C ALA A 47 -0.55 -8.75 12.16
N ASP A 48 -1.26 -9.15 11.10
CA ASP A 48 -0.75 -10.18 10.21
C ASP A 48 0.61 -9.67 9.75
N ALA A 49 1.66 -10.37 10.17
CA ALA A 49 3.03 -9.91 10.11
C ALA A 49 3.34 -9.33 8.71
N TYR A 50 3.56 -8.01 8.63
CA TYR A 50 3.87 -7.35 7.38
C TYR A 50 5.08 -8.00 6.71
N GLU A 51 4.90 -8.53 5.49
CA GLU A 51 5.97 -9.19 4.76
C GLU A 51 6.59 -8.25 3.71
N LEU A 52 7.71 -7.62 4.07
CA LEU A 52 8.44 -6.70 3.18
C LEU A 52 8.90 -7.39 1.88
N ARG A 53 9.30 -8.66 1.96
CA ARG A 53 9.68 -9.47 0.77
C ARG A 53 8.57 -9.69 -0.26
N SER A 54 7.31 -9.45 0.12
CA SER A 54 6.15 -9.62 -0.77
C SER A 54 6.03 -8.50 -1.80
N LEU A 55 6.66 -7.35 -1.54
CA LEU A 55 6.61 -6.15 -2.39
C LEU A 55 5.16 -5.73 -2.70
N ALA A 56 4.25 -5.87 -1.73
CA ALA A 56 2.82 -5.70 -1.97
C ALA A 56 2.48 -4.31 -2.53
N ILE A 57 3.16 -3.27 -2.04
CA ILE A 57 2.94 -1.89 -2.43
C ILE A 57 3.89 -1.52 -3.57
N LEU A 58 5.16 -1.93 -3.48
CA LEU A 58 6.20 -1.61 -4.45
C LEU A 58 5.88 -2.20 -5.82
N ASN A 59 5.43 -3.47 -5.90
CA ASN A 59 5.02 -4.08 -7.16
C ASN A 59 3.87 -3.31 -7.83
N ARG A 60 2.87 -2.87 -7.04
CA ARG A 60 1.77 -2.06 -7.56
C ARG A 60 2.25 -0.71 -8.06
N ALA A 61 3.16 -0.06 -7.34
CA ALA A 61 3.76 1.21 -7.76
C ALA A 61 4.52 1.05 -9.08
N VAL A 62 5.34 0.01 -9.21
CA VAL A 62 6.09 -0.28 -10.44
C VAL A 62 5.17 -0.58 -11.63
N ILE A 63 4.09 -1.35 -11.43
CA ILE A 63 3.08 -1.58 -12.46
C ILE A 63 2.44 -0.25 -12.89
N HIS A 64 2.04 0.59 -11.93
CA HIS A 64 1.42 1.88 -12.24
C HIS A 64 2.37 2.80 -13.02
N ILE A 65 3.65 2.88 -12.63
CA ILE A 65 4.67 3.63 -13.36
C ILE A 65 4.79 3.11 -14.79
N LYS A 66 4.90 1.79 -14.97
CA LYS A 66 5.04 1.17 -16.29
C LYS A 66 3.86 1.47 -17.21
N GLU A 67 2.64 1.48 -16.67
CA GLU A 67 1.41 1.62 -17.47
C GLU A 67 0.99 3.07 -17.68
N SER A 68 1.31 3.97 -16.74
CA SER A 68 0.71 5.31 -16.67
C SER A 68 1.71 6.46 -16.67
N TYR A 69 3.02 6.20 -16.54
CA TYR A 69 3.99 7.29 -16.48
C TYR A 69 4.19 7.94 -17.86
N VAL A 70 4.19 9.27 -17.88
CA VAL A 70 4.12 10.08 -19.12
C VAL A 70 5.41 10.00 -19.94
N ASP A 71 6.56 9.87 -19.29
CA ASP A 71 7.87 9.88 -19.93
C ASP A 71 8.69 8.63 -19.56
N PRO A 72 8.53 7.51 -20.30
CA PRO A 72 9.25 6.27 -20.01
C PRO A 72 10.77 6.40 -20.10
N SER A 73 11.30 7.41 -20.81
CA SER A 73 12.75 7.58 -20.98
C SER A 73 13.47 7.98 -19.69
N ARG A 74 12.72 8.49 -18.70
CA ARG A 74 13.23 8.82 -17.35
C ARG A 74 13.42 7.61 -16.46
N ILE A 75 12.82 6.47 -16.82
CA ILE A 75 12.95 5.26 -16.03
C ILE A 75 14.39 4.76 -16.14
N ASN A 76 15.06 4.71 -15.01
CA ASN A 76 16.38 4.11 -14.89
C ASN A 76 16.41 3.27 -13.63
N GLU A 77 16.35 1.95 -13.81
CA GLU A 77 16.15 1.00 -12.72
C GLU A 77 17.26 1.02 -11.69
N ARG A 78 18.51 1.18 -12.15
CA ARG A 78 19.67 1.24 -11.24
C ARG A 78 19.64 2.51 -10.40
N LYS A 79 19.35 3.68 -11.00
CA LYS A 79 19.18 4.94 -10.27
C LYS A 79 18.00 4.87 -9.30
N MET A 80 16.89 4.26 -9.73
CA MET A 80 15.70 4.01 -8.93
C MET A 80 16.00 3.18 -7.67
N ILE A 81 16.75 2.08 -7.80
CA ILE A 81 17.21 1.28 -6.63
C ILE A 81 18.11 2.12 -5.72
N GLY A 82 19.08 2.85 -6.29
CA GLY A 82 20.00 3.65 -5.50
C GLY A 82 19.28 4.72 -4.68
N ALA A 83 18.39 5.48 -5.32
CA ALA A 83 17.59 6.50 -4.65
C ALA A 83 16.62 5.92 -3.62
N ALA A 84 16.02 4.75 -3.89
CA ALA A 84 15.21 4.02 -2.93
C ALA A 84 16.01 3.68 -1.66
N MET A 85 17.21 3.12 -1.82
CA MET A 85 18.03 2.69 -0.68
C MET A 85 18.61 3.89 0.08
N ASP A 86 18.96 4.98 -0.61
CA ASP A 86 19.33 6.24 0.01
C ASP A 86 18.19 6.82 0.86
N GLU A 87 16.94 6.73 0.40
CA GLU A 87 15.76 7.17 1.16
C GLU A 87 15.46 6.27 2.36
N VAL A 88 15.60 4.94 2.20
CA VAL A 88 15.47 4.00 3.32
C VAL A 88 16.48 4.30 4.42
N GLN A 89 17.74 4.52 4.08
CA GLN A 89 18.77 4.91 5.06
C GLN A 89 18.41 6.19 5.81
N ARG A 90 17.84 7.19 5.11
CA ARG A 90 17.43 8.46 5.74
C ARG A 90 16.34 8.27 6.78
N GLN A 91 15.41 7.35 6.55
CA GLN A 91 14.28 7.12 7.45
C GLN A 91 14.60 6.08 8.55
N VAL A 92 15.49 5.13 8.27
CA VAL A 92 15.80 4.00 9.16
C VAL A 92 17.26 4.05 9.59
N ALA A 93 17.51 4.73 10.71
CA ALA A 93 18.87 5.03 11.20
C ALA A 93 19.75 3.80 11.49
N GLU A 94 19.16 2.63 11.72
CA GLU A 94 19.91 1.37 11.94
C GLU A 94 20.39 0.72 10.65
N LEU A 95 19.86 1.16 9.50
CA LEU A 95 20.18 0.62 8.19
C LEU A 95 21.15 1.58 7.50
N LEU A 96 22.38 1.10 7.26
CA LEU A 96 23.38 1.84 6.49
C LEU A 96 23.49 1.26 5.08
N VAL A 97 23.60 2.15 4.10
CA VAL A 97 23.68 1.85 2.68
C VAL A 97 24.91 2.53 2.09
N GLU A 98 25.78 1.73 1.49
CA GLU A 98 26.88 2.22 0.68
C GLU A 98 26.59 1.90 -0.79
N ILE A 99 26.67 2.91 -1.66
CA ILE A 99 26.34 2.76 -3.08
C ILE A 99 27.57 3.07 -3.94
N GLU A 100 28.07 2.05 -4.62
CA GLU A 100 29.12 2.20 -5.63
C GLU A 100 28.50 2.65 -6.95
N ARG A 101 29.03 3.72 -7.54
CA ARG A 101 28.54 4.30 -8.80
C ARG A 101 29.62 4.21 -9.89
N ASP A 102 29.20 4.06 -11.14
CA ASP A 102 30.10 4.17 -12.30
C ASP A 102 30.39 5.63 -12.67
N SER A 103 31.17 5.84 -13.73
CA SER A 103 31.54 7.19 -14.21
C SER A 103 30.37 8.05 -14.65
N GLU A 104 29.19 7.46 -14.87
CA GLU A 104 27.95 8.17 -15.24
C GLU A 104 27.02 8.38 -14.03
N GLU A 105 27.56 8.21 -12.82
CA GLU A 105 26.83 8.29 -11.55
C GLU A 105 25.67 7.28 -11.46
N VAL A 106 25.76 6.16 -12.19
CA VAL A 106 24.75 5.10 -12.13
C VAL A 106 25.16 4.06 -11.09
N PRO A 107 24.27 3.68 -10.15
CA PRO A 107 24.56 2.63 -9.19
C PRO A 107 24.96 1.32 -9.87
N THR A 108 26.01 0.69 -9.34
CA THR A 108 26.53 -0.60 -9.80
C THR A 108 26.50 -1.65 -8.69
N ARG A 109 26.68 -1.24 -7.44
CA ARG A 109 26.50 -2.09 -6.26
C ARG A 109 25.84 -1.32 -5.14
N VAL A 110 25.09 -2.04 -4.34
CA VAL A 110 24.52 -1.55 -3.08
C VAL A 110 24.94 -2.50 -1.98
N THR A 111 25.63 -1.98 -0.97
CA THR A 111 25.96 -2.72 0.24
C THR A 111 25.04 -2.25 1.36
N VAL A 112 24.24 -3.16 1.90
CA VAL A 112 23.32 -2.90 3.01
C VAL A 112 23.90 -3.49 4.28
N ARG A 113 23.96 -2.68 5.33
CA ARG A 113 24.51 -3.04 6.63
C ARG A 113 23.46 -2.81 7.71
N LEU A 114 23.25 -3.85 8.53
CA LEU A 114 22.34 -3.86 9.66
C LEU A 114 23.05 -4.54 10.83
N ASP A 115 23.35 -3.79 11.89
CA ASP A 115 24.11 -4.25 13.05
C ASP A 115 25.45 -4.94 12.68
N LYS A 116 25.46 -6.27 12.66
CA LYS A 116 26.62 -7.13 12.36
C LYS A 116 26.50 -7.85 11.01
N ALA A 117 25.36 -7.72 10.35
CA ALA A 117 25.11 -8.31 9.05
C ALA A 117 25.38 -7.28 7.96
N GLU A 118 26.05 -7.73 6.90
CA GLU A 118 26.33 -6.93 5.71
C GLU A 118 26.11 -7.81 4.50
N GLN A 119 25.44 -7.26 3.49
CA GLN A 119 25.30 -7.93 2.20
C GLN A 119 25.40 -6.93 1.06
N THR A 120 26.22 -7.27 0.07
CA THR A 120 26.37 -6.52 -1.18
C THR A 120 25.52 -7.14 -2.29
N PHE A 121 24.81 -6.28 -3.01
CA PHE A 121 23.96 -6.63 -4.14
C PHE A 121 24.50 -5.96 -5.39
N ASP A 122 24.84 -6.79 -6.40
CA ASP A 122 25.21 -6.30 -7.72
C ASP A 122 23.96 -5.78 -8.45
N LEU A 123 24.07 -4.62 -9.08
CA LEU A 123 23.00 -3.99 -9.86
C LEU A 123 23.28 -4.00 -11.37
N ARG A 124 24.45 -4.47 -11.81
CA ARG A 124 24.85 -4.46 -13.23
C ARG A 124 23.99 -5.37 -14.10
N ASP A 125 23.33 -6.36 -13.50
CA ASP A 125 22.35 -7.25 -14.12
C ASP A 125 20.93 -6.65 -14.20
N VAL A 126 20.71 -5.47 -13.60
CA VAL A 126 19.40 -4.80 -13.59
C VAL A 126 19.27 -3.88 -14.80
N GLY A 127 18.57 -4.36 -15.83
CA GLY A 127 18.26 -3.61 -17.06
C GLY A 127 16.77 -3.57 -17.40
N SER A 128 15.90 -3.92 -16.46
CA SER A 128 14.44 -3.85 -16.63
C SER A 128 13.72 -3.72 -15.29
N LEU A 129 12.53 -3.11 -15.30
CA LEU A 129 11.65 -3.03 -14.12
C LEU A 129 11.39 -4.39 -13.45
N TRP A 130 11.35 -5.48 -14.21
CA TRP A 130 11.20 -6.82 -13.66
C TRP A 130 12.43 -7.29 -12.89
N GLN A 131 13.64 -7.10 -13.45
CA GLN A 131 14.89 -7.40 -12.74
C GLN A 131 15.05 -6.52 -11.50
N MET A 132 14.59 -5.26 -11.58
CA MET A 132 14.55 -4.34 -10.44
C MET A 132 13.67 -4.90 -9.31
N LEU A 133 12.46 -5.39 -9.62
CA LEU A 133 11.59 -6.03 -8.64
C LEU A 133 12.25 -7.25 -7.98
N PHE A 134 12.93 -8.10 -8.75
CA PHE A 134 13.68 -9.22 -8.19
C PHE A 134 14.82 -8.76 -7.27
N LYS A 135 15.54 -7.70 -7.65
CA LYS A 135 16.61 -7.13 -6.82
C LYS A 135 16.07 -6.54 -5.51
N PHE A 136 14.96 -5.80 -5.57
CA PHE A 136 14.27 -5.33 -4.37
C PHE A 136 13.85 -6.49 -3.47
N LYS A 137 13.31 -7.58 -4.03
CA LYS A 137 12.94 -8.77 -3.25
C LYS A 137 14.15 -9.35 -2.50
N ASP A 138 15.30 -9.44 -3.15
CA ASP A 138 16.52 -9.95 -2.53
C ASP A 138 17.03 -9.03 -1.41
N ILE A 139 17.08 -7.72 -1.66
CA ILE A 139 17.49 -6.71 -0.67
C ILE A 139 16.55 -6.70 0.53
N PHE A 140 15.24 -6.69 0.27
CA PHE A 140 14.21 -6.65 1.30
C PHE A 140 14.13 -7.93 2.12
N ARG A 141 14.43 -9.09 1.52
CA ARG A 141 14.60 -10.34 2.27
C ARG A 141 15.74 -10.19 3.29
N PHE A 142 16.91 -9.72 2.85
CA PHE A 142 18.04 -9.49 3.75
C PHE A 142 17.69 -8.52 4.88
N ILE A 143 17.04 -7.40 4.55
CA ILE A 143 16.60 -6.43 5.56
C ILE A 143 15.65 -7.11 6.54
N GLN A 144 14.59 -7.76 6.07
CA GLN A 144 13.58 -8.39 6.93
C GLN A 144 14.17 -9.48 7.84
N GLU A 145 15.19 -10.22 7.39
CA GLU A 145 15.84 -11.27 8.17
C GLU A 145 16.76 -10.73 9.27
N ASN A 146 17.32 -9.54 9.08
CA ASN A 146 18.31 -8.95 9.98
C ASN A 146 17.76 -7.76 10.81
N LEU A 147 16.57 -7.25 10.48
CA LEU A 147 15.93 -6.17 11.22
C LEU A 147 15.32 -6.68 12.52
N ALA A 148 15.70 -6.07 13.64
CA ALA A 148 15.21 -6.47 14.96
C ALA A 148 13.70 -6.15 15.14
N SER A 149 13.24 -5.01 14.65
CA SER A 149 11.85 -4.56 14.79
C SER A 149 11.04 -4.77 13.51
N ARG A 150 9.98 -5.58 13.59
CA ARG A 150 9.07 -5.82 12.47
C ARG A 150 8.09 -4.67 12.22
N GLU A 151 7.92 -3.77 13.18
CA GLU A 151 6.98 -2.64 13.08
C GLU A 151 7.40 -1.63 11.99
N ARG A 152 8.70 -1.57 11.70
CA ARG A 152 9.27 -0.65 10.70
C ARG A 152 9.27 -1.17 9.27
N LEU A 153 8.85 -2.42 9.04
CA LEU A 153 8.90 -3.03 7.70
C LEU A 153 8.04 -2.27 6.69
N GLN A 154 6.86 -1.81 7.10
CA GLN A 154 6.00 -1.01 6.23
C GLN A 154 6.64 0.35 5.90
N GLU A 155 7.25 1.00 6.88
CA GLU A 155 7.94 2.27 6.69
C GLU A 155 9.08 2.15 5.68
N ILE A 156 9.85 1.06 5.74
CA ILE A 156 10.91 0.76 4.77
C ILE A 156 10.38 0.67 3.34
N GLU A 157 9.22 0.00 3.13
CA GLU A 157 8.65 -0.10 1.79
C GLU A 157 8.20 1.26 1.26
N TYR A 158 7.53 2.07 2.08
CA TYR A 158 7.13 3.43 1.69
C TYR A 158 8.33 4.33 1.41
N ALA A 159 9.37 4.29 2.25
CA ALA A 159 10.61 5.04 2.05
C ALA A 159 11.27 4.65 0.73
N ALA A 160 11.42 3.35 0.47
CA ALA A 160 12.00 2.85 -0.77
C ALA A 160 11.21 3.31 -2.00
N ILE A 161 9.88 3.22 -1.97
CA ILE A 161 9.04 3.66 -3.09
C ILE A 161 9.19 5.16 -3.32
N ASN A 162 9.19 5.97 -2.27
CA ASN A 162 9.33 7.43 -2.42
C ASN A 162 10.72 7.83 -2.92
N GLY A 163 11.77 7.18 -2.45
CA GLY A 163 13.12 7.36 -3.01
C GLY A 163 13.18 6.97 -4.49
N MET A 164 12.57 5.84 -4.86
CA MET A 164 12.44 5.41 -6.25
C MET A 164 11.68 6.43 -7.11
N LEU A 165 10.54 6.95 -6.63
CA LEU A 165 9.72 7.92 -7.36
C LEU A 165 10.44 9.27 -7.56
N SER A 166 11.30 9.66 -6.63
CA SER A 166 12.07 10.91 -6.71
C SER A 166 12.98 10.98 -7.94
N THR A 167 13.38 9.84 -8.52
CA THR A 167 14.19 9.81 -9.75
C THR A 167 13.38 10.12 -10.99
N LEU A 168 12.06 9.96 -10.92
CA LEU A 168 11.14 10.23 -12.03
C LEU A 168 10.75 11.71 -12.04
N ASP A 169 10.29 12.21 -10.88
CA ASP A 169 9.79 13.57 -10.68
C ASP A 169 9.89 13.97 -9.18
N PRO A 170 10.39 15.18 -8.85
CA PRO A 170 10.45 15.68 -7.47
C PRO A 170 9.11 15.81 -6.74
N HIS A 171 7.98 15.79 -7.46
CA HIS A 171 6.63 15.91 -6.89
C HIS A 171 5.87 14.57 -6.86
N SER A 172 6.46 13.49 -7.37
CA SER A 172 5.86 12.16 -7.29
C SER A 172 6.09 11.55 -5.90
N VAL A 173 4.99 11.36 -5.15
CA VAL A 173 5.03 10.79 -3.80
C VAL A 173 3.90 9.77 -3.64
N LEU A 174 4.23 8.63 -3.06
CA LEU A 174 3.26 7.67 -2.54
C LEU A 174 2.86 8.07 -1.12
N LEU A 175 1.59 8.40 -0.95
CA LEU A 175 1.02 8.76 0.35
C LEU A 175 0.63 7.51 1.15
N ARG A 176 0.82 7.57 2.47
CA ARG A 176 0.23 6.59 3.38
C ARG A 176 -1.28 6.80 3.45
N PRO A 177 -2.06 5.77 3.83
CA PRO A 177 -3.51 5.88 3.92
C PRO A 177 -3.97 7.04 4.82
N ASP A 178 -3.23 7.33 5.88
CA ASP A 178 -3.55 8.36 6.87
C ASP A 178 -3.29 9.76 6.29
N ASP A 179 -2.10 9.96 5.71
CA ASP A 179 -1.72 11.19 4.99
C ASP A 179 -2.71 11.50 3.86
N TYR A 180 -3.15 10.47 3.12
CA TYR A 180 -4.15 10.62 2.07
C TYR A 180 -5.53 11.03 2.63
N ARG A 181 -5.95 10.47 3.77
CA ARG A 181 -7.21 10.86 4.44
C ARG A 181 -7.16 12.31 4.89
N GLU A 182 -6.06 12.75 5.49
CA GLU A 182 -5.87 14.13 5.93
C GLU A 182 -5.89 15.10 4.74
N MET A 183 -5.12 14.82 3.69
CA MET A 183 -5.14 15.60 2.45
C MET A 183 -6.56 15.73 1.90
N LYS A 184 -7.32 14.63 1.86
CA LYS A 184 -8.70 14.61 1.36
C LYS A 184 -9.66 15.41 2.25
N LEU A 185 -9.46 15.42 3.57
CA LEU A 185 -10.25 16.22 4.51
C LEU A 185 -9.97 17.73 4.32
N SER A 186 -8.70 18.10 4.19
CA SER A 186 -8.25 19.46 3.91
C SER A 186 -8.84 19.99 2.59
N THR A 187 -8.72 19.23 1.50
CA THR A 187 -9.25 19.61 0.18
C THR A 187 -10.79 19.68 0.15
N ARG A 188 -11.48 18.91 1.00
CA ARG A 188 -12.94 18.98 1.13
C ARG A 188 -13.44 20.16 1.98
N GLY A 189 -12.54 20.96 2.56
CA GLY A 189 -12.89 22.15 3.34
C GLY A 189 -13.61 21.85 4.65
N LYS A 190 -13.63 20.59 5.11
CA LYS A 190 -14.19 20.23 6.42
C LYS A 190 -13.15 20.51 7.51
N PHE A 191 -12.89 21.80 7.76
CA PHE A 191 -12.39 22.20 9.06
C PHE A 191 -13.47 21.80 10.06
N GLY A 192 -13.26 20.71 10.80
CA GLY A 192 -14.03 20.40 12.02
C GLY A 192 -13.71 21.40 13.14
N GLY A 193 -13.62 22.68 12.80
CA GLY A 193 -13.35 23.78 13.71
C GLY A 193 -14.66 24.25 14.28
N LEU A 194 -14.78 24.22 15.61
CA LEU A 194 -15.76 25.00 16.35
C LEU A 194 -15.77 26.41 15.75
N GLY A 195 -16.90 26.82 15.18
CA GLY A 195 -17.12 28.17 14.68
C GLY A 195 -17.12 29.16 15.85
N ILE A 196 -15.95 29.52 16.35
CA ILE A 196 -15.82 30.58 17.34
C ILE A 196 -15.96 31.90 16.58
N VAL A 197 -17.18 32.45 16.61
CA VAL A 197 -17.43 33.83 16.21
C VAL A 197 -16.96 34.72 17.36
N ILE A 198 -15.78 35.31 17.21
CA ILE A 198 -15.34 36.38 18.11
C ILE A 198 -16.10 37.65 17.69
N SER A 199 -17.14 38.01 18.44
CA SER A 199 -17.71 39.36 18.37
C SER A 199 -17.01 40.24 19.39
N ILE A 200 -16.36 41.29 18.91
CA ILE A 200 -15.87 42.38 19.76
C ILE A 200 -17.11 43.17 20.18
N LYS A 201 -17.41 43.13 21.48
CA LYS A 201 -18.43 44.01 22.07
C LYS A 201 -17.70 45.23 22.61
N ASP A 202 -17.88 46.36 21.93
CA ASP A 202 -17.40 47.66 22.41
C ASP A 202 -17.98 47.94 23.81
N GLY A 203 -17.11 48.44 24.69
CA GLY A 203 -17.41 48.78 26.08
C GLY A 203 -18.27 50.02 26.24
#